data_AF-A0A3E1IZ49-F1
#
_entry.id   AF-A0A3E1IZ49-F1
#
_cell.length_a   1.000
_cell.length_b   1.000
_cell.length_c   1.000
_cell.angle_alpha   90.00
_cell.angle_beta   90.00
_cell.angle_gamma   90.00
#
_symmetry.space_group_name_H-M   'P 1'
#
loop_
_entity.id
_entity.type
_entity.pdbx_description
1 polymer ?
#
loop_
_entity_poly.entity_id
_entity_poly.type
_entity_poly.pdbx_seq_one_letter_code
_entity_poly.pdbx_strand_id
1 'polypeptide(L)'
;MQNQDEYEKKYTSLVNRFNTVESRLKEVKARIVDKQMRHDEVEYFIEDLKKQDLLTVFDENVWLSMVYYLIVHQDGKVDIIFLDGSVMKVDE
;
A
#
# COMPACT_ATOMS: atom_id res chain seq x y z
N MET A 1 44.13 34.04 17.82
CA MET A 1 43.55 33.49 16.57
C MET A 1 43.20 32.00 16.68
N GLN A 2 44.06 31.15 17.28
CA GLN A 2 43.82 29.70 17.43
C GLN A 2 42.51 29.27 18.15
N ASN A 3 41.95 30.09 19.05
CA ASN A 3 40.74 29.76 19.80
C ASN A 3 39.45 29.88 18.96
N GLN A 4 39.44 30.75 17.94
CA GLN A 4 38.23 31.00 17.14
C GLN A 4 37.97 29.86 16.14
N ASP A 5 39.01 29.35 15.49
CA ASP A 5 38.89 28.23 14.54
C ASP A 5 38.43 26.93 15.22
N GLU A 6 38.86 26.70 16.47
CA GLU A 6 38.44 25.53 17.25
C GLU A 6 36.96 25.63 17.68
N TYR A 7 36.55 26.84 18.09
CA TYR A 7 35.16 27.12 18.42
C TYR A 7 34.24 26.92 17.21
N GLU A 8 34.61 27.49 16.06
CA GLU A 8 33.84 27.34 14.82
C GLU A 8 33.71 25.87 14.41
N LYS A 9 34.79 25.08 14.48
CA LYS A 9 34.73 23.62 14.22
C LYS A 9 33.77 22.89 15.15
N LYS A 10 33.80 23.18 16.46
CA LYS A 10 32.89 22.56 17.44
C LYS A 10 31.44 22.95 17.17
N TYR A 11 31.20 24.23 16.87
CA TYR A 11 29.86 24.74 16.56
C TYR A 11 29.30 24.12 15.27
N THR A 12 30.07 24.12 14.18
CA THR A 12 29.66 23.50 12.91
C THR A 12 29.38 22.00 13.08
N SER A 13 30.20 21.29 13.86
CA SER A 13 29.97 19.88 14.16
C SER A 13 28.64 19.66 14.91
N LEU A 14 28.34 20.53 15.90
CA LEU A 14 27.08 20.45 16.65
C LEU A 14 25.87 20.73 15.76
N VAL A 15 25.94 21.77 14.93
CA VAL A 15 24.88 22.13 13.97
C VAL A 15 24.65 20.98 12.98
N ASN A 16 25.70 20.39 12.44
CA ASN A 16 25.57 19.27 11.51
C ASN A 16 24.90 18.06 12.18
N ARG A 17 25.29 17.73 13.41
CA ARG A 17 24.64 16.64 14.18
C ARG A 17 23.18 16.93 14.46
N PHE A 18 22.86 18.16 14.84
CA PHE A 18 21.48 18.59 15.08
C PHE A 18 20.64 18.45 13.82
N ASN A 19 21.09 19.04 12.70
CA ASN A 19 20.39 19.00 11.41
C ASN A 19 20.19 17.55 10.93
N THR A 20 21.18 16.68 11.13
CA THR A 20 21.09 15.25 10.78
C THR A 20 19.98 14.56 11.58
N VAL A 21 19.93 14.78 12.89
CA VAL A 21 18.91 14.18 13.76
C VAL A 21 17.53 14.76 13.45
N GLU A 22 17.43 16.07 13.19
CA GLU A 22 16.17 16.73 12.84
C GLU A 22 15.61 16.20 11.52
N SER A 23 16.46 16.02 10.50
CA SER A 23 16.07 15.44 9.21
C SER A 23 15.52 14.02 9.39
N ARG A 24 16.23 13.16 10.12
CA ARG A 24 15.77 11.79 10.42
C ARG A 24 14.46 11.78 11.21
N LEU A 25 14.29 12.71 12.15
CA LEU A 25 13.03 12.84 12.90
C LEU A 25 11.86 13.21 11.97
N LYS A 26 12.06 14.15 11.04
CA LYS A 26 11.04 14.53 10.05
C LYS A 26 10.66 13.34 9.16
N GLU A 27 11.65 12.58 8.68
CA GLU A 27 11.42 11.39 7.87
C GLU A 27 10.61 10.32 8.63
N VAL A 28 11.00 10.02 9.87
CA VAL A 28 10.28 9.04 10.69
C VAL A 28 8.85 9.49 10.97
N LYS A 29 8.63 10.77 11.27
CA LYS A 29 7.27 11.32 11.46
C LYS A 29 6.42 11.18 10.20
N ALA A 30 6.98 11.50 9.03
CA ALA A 30 6.26 11.33 7.76
C ALA A 30 5.87 9.86 7.51
N ARG A 31 6.78 8.93 7.81
CA ARG A 31 6.51 7.48 7.70
C ARG A 31 5.45 6.99 8.69
N ILE A 32 5.36 7.58 9.88
CA ILE A 32 4.31 7.27 10.85
C ILE A 32 2.96 7.74 10.32
N VAL A 33 2.87 8.97 9.82
CA VAL A 33 1.63 9.52 9.25
C VAL A 33 1.16 8.69 8.06
N ASP A 34 2.05 8.35 7.13
CA ASP A 34 1.73 7.50 5.98
C ASP A 34 1.19 6.12 6.39
N LYS A 35 1.80 5.49 7.40
CA LYS A 35 1.30 4.22 7.94
C LYS A 35 -0.06 4.35 8.61
N GLN A 36 -0.29 5.45 9.33
CA GLN A 36 -1.58 5.69 9.97
C GLN A 36 -2.67 5.91 8.92
N MET A 37 -2.41 6.72 7.89
CA MET A 37 -3.36 6.95 6.80
C MET A 37 -3.76 5.65 6.10
N ARG A 38 -2.77 4.79 5.78
CA ARG A 38 -3.05 3.47 5.17
C ARG A 38 -3.80 2.52 6.11
N HIS A 39 -3.50 2.57 7.40
CA HIS A 39 -4.23 1.80 8.40
C HIS A 39 -5.71 2.22 8.44
N ASP A 40 -5.96 3.53 8.54
CA ASP A 40 -7.30 4.09 8.63
C ASP A 40 -8.10 3.78 7.35
N GLU A 41 -7.48 3.89 6.17
CA GLU A 41 -8.12 3.53 4.88
C GLU A 41 -8.55 2.06 4.84
N VAL A 42 -7.68 1.15 5.26
CA VAL A 42 -7.99 -0.30 5.32
C VAL A 42 -9.07 -0.58 6.37
N GLU A 43 -9.02 0.09 7.53
CA GLU A 43 -10.01 -0.07 8.59
C GLU A 43 -11.40 0.37 8.11
N TYR A 44 -11.51 1.54 7.48
CA TYR A 44 -12.76 2.01 6.87
C TYR A 44 -13.30 1.04 5.82
N PHE A 45 -12.42 0.54 4.94
CA PHE A 45 -12.83 -0.45 3.93
C PHE A 45 -13.37 -1.73 4.57
N ILE A 46 -12.70 -2.25 5.62
CA ILE A 46 -13.17 -3.44 6.36
C ILE A 46 -14.50 -3.16 7.05
N GLU A 47 -14.70 -1.99 7.66
CA GLU A 47 -15.97 -1.60 8.27
C GLU A 47 -17.10 -1.55 7.24
N ASP A 48 -16.86 -1.01 6.06
CA ASP A 48 -17.85 -0.98 4.98
C ASP A 48 -18.14 -2.37 4.42
N LEU A 49 -17.12 -3.22 4.31
CA LEU A 49 -17.27 -4.61 3.90
C LEU A 49 -18.12 -5.41 4.90
N LYS A 50 -17.92 -5.20 6.21
CA LYS A 50 -18.72 -5.86 7.27
C LYS A 50 -20.20 -5.46 7.25
N LYS A 51 -20.55 -4.31 6.68
CA LYS A 51 -21.95 -3.86 6.52
C LYS A 51 -22.64 -4.55 5.34
N GLN A 52 -21.88 -5.14 4.42
CA GLN A 52 -22.46 -5.84 3.28
C GLN A 52 -23.00 -7.20 3.73
N ASP A 53 -24.21 -7.52 3.32
CA ASP A 53 -24.75 -8.86 3.51
C ASP A 53 -23.96 -9.88 2.69
N LEU A 54 -23.83 -11.09 3.22
CA LEU A 54 -23.28 -12.19 2.45
C LEU A 54 -24.15 -12.41 1.21
N LEU A 55 -23.53 -12.59 0.04
CA LEU A 55 -24.27 -12.97 -1.16
C LEU A 55 -24.93 -14.33 -0.93
N THR A 56 -26.24 -14.30 -0.67
CA THR A 56 -27.07 -15.50 -0.48
C THR A 56 -27.51 -16.11 -1.81
N VAL A 57 -27.44 -15.32 -2.88
CA VAL A 57 -27.72 -15.73 -4.26
C VAL A 57 -26.58 -15.26 -5.15
N PHE A 58 -26.36 -16.00 -6.24
CA PHE A 58 -25.40 -15.60 -7.26
C PHE A 58 -25.86 -14.28 -7.92
N ASP A 59 -24.93 -13.33 -8.01
CA ASP A 59 -25.13 -12.08 -8.73
C ASP A 59 -24.08 -11.98 -9.85
N GLU A 60 -24.55 -11.86 -11.09
CA GLU A 60 -23.70 -11.83 -12.28
C GLU A 60 -22.80 -10.58 -12.31
N ASN A 61 -23.30 -9.42 -11.89
CA ASN A 61 -22.52 -8.18 -11.91
C ASN A 61 -21.41 -8.24 -10.86
N VAL A 62 -21.71 -8.78 -9.68
CA VAL A 62 -20.68 -8.97 -8.65
C VAL A 62 -19.65 -10.00 -9.11
N TRP A 63 -20.10 -11.13 -9.68
CA TRP A 63 -19.17 -12.13 -10.21
C TRP A 63 -18.28 -11.58 -11.33
N LEU A 64 -18.85 -10.83 -12.29
CA LEU A 64 -18.09 -10.16 -13.35
C LEU A 64 -17.09 -9.13 -12.79
N SER A 65 -17.44 -8.43 -11.70
CA SER A 65 -16.52 -7.49 -11.04
C SER A 65 -15.28 -8.18 -10.45
N MET A 66 -15.35 -9.48 -10.18
CA MET A 66 -14.22 -10.28 -9.68
C MET A 66 -13.33 -10.80 -10.82
N VAL A 67 -13.80 -10.77 -12.08
CA VAL A 67 -13.02 -11.23 -13.24
C VAL A 67 -11.99 -10.16 -13.61
N TYR A 68 -10.73 -10.59 -13.72
CA TYR A 68 -9.63 -9.74 -14.17
C TYR A 68 -9.47 -9.79 -15.69
N TYR A 69 -9.32 -10.98 -16.29
CA TYR A 69 -9.31 -11.18 -17.74
C TYR A 69 -9.63 -12.64 -18.12
N LEU A 70 -9.85 -12.87 -19.41
CA LEU A 70 -10.10 -14.19 -20.01
C LEU A 70 -8.95 -14.60 -20.92
N ILE A 71 -8.63 -15.89 -20.94
CA ILE A 71 -7.75 -16.50 -21.94
C ILE A 71 -8.60 -17.47 -22.77
N VAL A 72 -8.66 -17.23 -24.08
CA VAL A 72 -9.33 -18.13 -25.03
C VAL A 72 -8.27 -18.95 -25.77
N HIS A 73 -8.37 -20.27 -25.66
CA HIS A 73 -7.45 -21.22 -26.28
C HIS A 73 -7.90 -21.60 -27.69
N GLN A 74 -6.97 -22.11 -28.51
CA GLN A 74 -7.27 -22.54 -29.88
C GLN A 74 -8.26 -23.71 -29.96
N ASP A 75 -8.32 -24.53 -28.90
CA ASP A 75 -9.25 -25.66 -28.78
C ASP A 75 -10.63 -25.26 -28.23
N GLY A 76 -10.91 -23.96 -28.09
CA GLY A 76 -12.19 -23.43 -27.64
C GLY A 76 -12.32 -23.27 -26.12
N LYS A 77 -11.35 -23.77 -25.34
CA LYS A 77 -11.37 -23.63 -23.87
C LYS A 77 -11.18 -22.19 -23.42
N VAL A 78 -11.78 -21.86 -22.28
CA VAL A 78 -11.66 -20.53 -21.68
C VAL A 78 -11.13 -20.64 -20.24
N ASP A 79 -10.06 -19.92 -19.95
CA ASP A 79 -9.62 -19.69 -18.57
C ASP A 79 -10.10 -18.31 -18.13
N ILE A 80 -10.86 -18.26 -17.03
CA ILE A 80 -11.28 -17.03 -16.36
C ILE A 80 -10.30 -16.77 -15.22
N ILE A 81 -9.60 -15.64 -15.29
CA ILE A 81 -8.63 -15.20 -14.27
C ILE A 81 -9.31 -14.18 -13.38
N PHE A 82 -9.39 -14.44 -12.07
CA PHE A 82 -9.99 -13.54 -11.09
C PHE A 82 -8.96 -12.58 -10.48
N LEU A 83 -9.45 -11.50 -9.89
CA LEU A 83 -8.62 -10.48 -9.21
C LEU A 83 -7.79 -11.05 -8.05
N ASP A 84 -8.22 -12.16 -7.44
CA ASP A 84 -7.49 -12.86 -6.37
C ASP A 84 -6.44 -13.85 -6.90
N GLY A 85 -6.31 -13.98 -8.22
CA GLY A 85 -5.40 -14.90 -8.89
C GLY A 85 -5.93 -16.33 -9.04
N SER A 86 -7.15 -16.63 -8.57
CA SER A 86 -7.80 -17.90 -8.85
C SER A 86 -8.13 -18.03 -10.34
N VAL A 87 -8.20 -19.28 -10.83
CA VAL A 87 -8.44 -19.60 -12.24
C VAL A 87 -9.60 -20.59 -12.33
N MET A 88 -10.65 -20.21 -13.05
CA MET A 88 -11.73 -21.12 -13.42
C MET A 88 -11.56 -21.53 -14.88
N LYS A 89 -11.54 -22.84 -15.13
CA LYS A 89 -11.47 -23.39 -16.48
C LYS A 89 -12.87 -23.76 -16.93
N VAL A 90 -13.23 -23.32 -18.13
CA VAL A 90 -14.50 -23.62 -18.78
C VAL A 90 -14.18 -24.46 -20.01
N ASP A 91 -14.63 -25.70 -19.98
CA ASP A 91 -14.64 -26.63 -21.10
C ASP A 91 -16.07 -26.66 -21.70
N GLU A 92 -16.18 -26.77 -23.02
CA GLU A 92 -17.49 -26.95 -23.73
C GLU A 92 -18.20 -28.27 -23.36
#